data_AF-A0A924IQF1-F1
#
_entry.id   AF-A0A924IQF1-F1
#
_cell.length_a   1.000
_cell.length_b   1.000
_cell.length_c   1.000
_cell.angle_alpha   90.00
_cell.angle_beta   90.00
_cell.angle_gamma   90.00
#
_symmetry.space_group_name_H-M   'P 1'
#
loop_
_entity.id
_entity.type
_entity.pdbx_description
1 polymer ?
#
loop_
_entity_poly.entity_id
_entity_poly.type
_entity_poly.pdbx_seq_one_letter_code
_entity_poly.pdbx_strand_id
1 'polypeptide(L)'
;LEQAGSVAGRLEIVTPEGHPFTVLVDYAHTPDGLANILRATRQFTPGRVIVVFGCGGDRDRRKRPIMGSIAQELSDIAIVTSDNPRSEDPASILAEIVTGMRPETATVIDRRQAIRHAIGLAQPGDAVVIAGKGHEDYQIFADRTIHFDDREEARAALADAGLIHA
;
A
#
# COMPACT_ATOMS: atom_id res chain seq x y z
N LEU A 1 -17.99 24.39 5.46
CA LEU A 1 -18.13 22.92 5.56
C LEU A 1 -17.10 22.49 6.58
N GLU A 2 -17.58 22.10 7.75
CA GLU A 2 -16.77 21.74 8.91
C GLU A 2 -15.86 20.54 8.60
N GLN A 3 -14.65 20.55 9.17
CA GLN A 3 -13.67 19.47 9.05
C GLN A 3 -14.28 18.16 9.57
N ALA A 4 -14.81 17.34 8.67
CA ALA A 4 -14.90 15.92 8.91
C ALA A 4 -13.46 15.40 8.98
N GLY A 5 -12.94 15.23 10.19
CA GLY A 5 -11.59 14.68 10.40
C GLY A 5 -11.44 13.37 9.64
N SER A 6 -10.33 13.21 8.91
CA SER A 6 -10.02 11.97 8.21
C SER A 6 -10.07 10.80 9.20
N VAL A 7 -10.85 9.76 8.88
CA VAL A 7 -10.89 8.54 9.69
C VAL A 7 -9.52 7.86 9.58
N ALA A 8 -8.88 7.57 10.72
CA ALA A 8 -7.56 6.95 10.76
C ALA A 8 -7.51 5.69 9.87
N GLY A 9 -6.55 5.63 8.96
CA GLY A 9 -6.37 4.52 8.02
C GLY A 9 -7.47 4.37 6.96
N ARG A 10 -8.19 5.45 6.60
CA ARG A 10 -9.16 5.50 5.49
C ARG A 10 -8.84 6.67 4.56
N LEU A 11 -8.17 6.38 3.45
CA LEU A 11 -7.55 7.37 2.54
C LEU A 11 -6.84 8.49 3.32
N GLU A 12 -6.11 8.10 4.37
CA GLU A 12 -5.41 9.03 5.25
C GLU A 12 -4.22 9.62 4.51
N ILE A 13 -4.22 10.93 4.31
CA ILE A 13 -3.12 11.65 3.67
C ILE A 13 -1.98 11.80 4.68
N VAL A 14 -0.80 11.29 4.34
CA VAL A 14 0.40 11.39 5.22
C VAL A 14 1.40 12.45 4.77
N THR A 15 1.25 12.98 3.56
CA THR A 15 2.03 14.12 3.05
C THR A 15 1.45 15.45 3.52
N PRO A 16 2.28 16.48 3.75
CA PRO A 16 1.79 17.82 4.06
C PRO A 16 1.04 18.44 2.88
N GLU A 17 0.21 19.44 3.15
CA GLU A 17 -0.45 20.24 2.11
C GLU A 17 0.59 20.91 1.20
N GLY A 18 0.35 20.90 -0.11
CA GLY A 18 1.25 21.47 -1.12
C GLY A 18 2.48 20.62 -1.45
N HIS A 19 2.62 19.42 -0.86
CA HIS A 19 3.67 18.47 -1.26
C HIS A 19 3.52 18.10 -2.75
N PRO A 20 4.63 17.91 -3.51
CA PRO A 20 4.58 17.70 -4.96
C PRO A 20 3.82 16.46 -5.41
N PHE A 21 3.63 15.46 -4.53
CA PHE A 21 2.82 14.27 -4.75
C PHE A 21 2.13 13.86 -3.46
N THR A 22 1.12 13.00 -3.55
CA THR A 22 0.32 12.59 -2.38
C THR A 22 0.68 11.18 -1.93
N VAL A 23 0.78 10.94 -0.62
CA VAL A 23 0.85 9.58 -0.07
C VAL A 23 -0.39 9.31 0.77
N LEU A 24 -1.06 8.17 0.52
CA LEU A 24 -2.32 7.76 1.13
C LEU A 24 -2.16 6.41 1.82
N VAL A 25 -2.72 6.26 3.02
CA VAL A 25 -2.81 4.97 3.73
C VAL A 25 -4.28 4.55 3.88
N ASP A 26 -4.59 3.31 3.50
CA ASP A 26 -5.95 2.76 3.58
C ASP A 26 -5.99 1.28 4.05
N TYR A 27 -7.07 0.91 4.75
CA TYR A 27 -7.32 -0.45 5.24
C TYR A 27 -7.82 -1.45 4.20
N ALA A 28 -7.99 -1.03 2.94
CA ALA A 28 -8.51 -1.86 1.87
C ALA A 28 -7.72 -3.17 1.71
N HIS A 29 -8.32 -4.26 2.19
CA HIS A 29 -7.75 -5.61 2.15
C HIS A 29 -8.69 -6.60 1.43
N THR A 30 -9.70 -6.11 0.72
CA THR A 30 -10.62 -6.88 -0.11
C THR A 30 -10.53 -6.42 -1.56
N PRO A 31 -10.91 -7.26 -2.56
CA PRO A 31 -10.97 -6.86 -3.96
C PRO A 31 -11.75 -5.55 -4.18
N ASP A 32 -12.97 -5.47 -3.67
CA ASP A 32 -13.82 -4.28 -3.84
C ASP A 32 -13.25 -3.06 -3.13
N GLY A 33 -12.71 -3.23 -1.92
CA GLY A 33 -12.06 -2.15 -1.19
C GLY A 33 -10.89 -1.56 -1.97
N LEU A 34 -10.01 -2.42 -2.49
CA LEU A 34 -8.86 -2.02 -3.29
C LEU A 34 -9.29 -1.33 -4.59
N ALA A 35 -10.30 -1.87 -5.27
CA ALA A 35 -10.82 -1.24 -6.49
C ALA A 35 -11.42 0.15 -6.22
N ASN A 36 -12.18 0.30 -5.13
CA ASN A 36 -12.83 1.55 -4.77
C ASN A 36 -11.81 2.63 -4.44
N ILE A 37 -10.81 2.31 -3.62
CA ILE A 37 -9.80 3.30 -3.22
C ILE A 37 -8.92 3.69 -4.40
N LEU A 38 -8.52 2.76 -5.29
CA LEU A 38 -7.72 3.11 -6.47
C LEU A 38 -8.51 3.98 -7.47
N ARG A 39 -9.79 3.68 -7.69
CA ARG A 39 -10.67 4.52 -8.53
C ARG A 39 -10.86 5.91 -7.93
N ALA A 40 -11.10 5.99 -6.62
CA ALA A 40 -11.22 7.28 -5.93
C ALA A 40 -9.92 8.08 -6.04
N THR A 41 -8.76 7.47 -5.76
CA THR A 41 -7.45 8.11 -5.90
C THR A 41 -7.22 8.64 -7.31
N ARG A 42 -7.57 7.87 -8.33
CA ARG A 42 -7.42 8.31 -9.73
C ARG A 42 -8.18 9.61 -10.04
N GLN A 43 -9.34 9.85 -9.44
CA GLN A 43 -10.16 11.02 -9.75
C GLN A 43 -9.47 12.35 -9.42
N PHE A 44 -8.51 12.34 -8.49
CA PHE A 44 -7.78 13.53 -8.07
C PHE A 44 -6.27 13.44 -8.30
N THR A 45 -5.78 12.39 -8.97
CA THR A 45 -4.35 12.20 -9.25
C THR A 45 -4.06 12.52 -10.71
N PRO A 46 -3.40 13.67 -11.02
CA PRO A 46 -3.07 14.03 -12.40
C PRO A 46 -1.94 13.19 -12.99
N GLY A 47 -1.01 12.71 -12.16
CA GLY A 47 0.10 11.85 -12.55
C GLY A 47 -0.23 10.37 -12.40
N ARG A 48 0.77 9.59 -12.01
CA ARG A 48 0.68 8.16 -11.83
C ARG A 48 0.07 7.81 -10.48
N VAL A 49 -0.69 6.72 -10.45
CA VAL A 49 -1.08 6.04 -9.21
C VAL A 49 -0.16 4.85 -9.02
N ILE A 50 0.60 4.86 -7.92
CA ILE A 50 1.51 3.80 -7.48
C ILE A 50 0.86 3.12 -6.27
N VAL A 51 0.66 1.81 -6.30
CA VAL A 51 0.05 1.06 -5.18
C VAL A 51 1.04 0.08 -4.56
N VAL A 52 1.09 0.06 -3.23
CA VAL A 52 1.79 -0.92 -2.41
C VAL A 52 0.74 -1.71 -1.63
N PHE A 53 0.68 -3.02 -1.81
CA PHE A 53 -0.31 -3.85 -1.12
C PHE A 53 0.19 -5.28 -0.92
N GLY A 54 -0.48 -5.99 -0.02
CA GLY A 54 -0.28 -7.41 0.23
C GLY A 54 -1.58 -8.12 0.54
N CYS A 55 -1.50 -9.38 0.94
CA CYS A 55 -2.62 -10.13 1.49
C CYS A 55 -2.20 -10.81 2.79
N GLY A 56 -3.09 -10.82 3.79
CA GLY A 56 -2.86 -11.61 4.99
C GLY A 56 -2.84 -13.13 4.72
N GLY A 57 -1.95 -13.84 5.41
CA GLY A 57 -1.94 -15.30 5.50
C GLY A 57 -3.01 -15.83 6.47
N ASP A 58 -3.28 -17.12 6.44
CA ASP A 58 -4.33 -17.85 7.18
C ASP A 58 -5.74 -17.25 6.97
N ARG A 59 -5.97 -16.67 5.79
CA ARG A 59 -7.21 -15.99 5.40
C ARG A 59 -7.62 -16.44 4.00
N ASP A 60 -8.66 -15.79 3.44
CA ASP A 60 -9.16 -16.13 2.11
C ASP A 60 -8.09 -15.98 1.04
N ARG A 61 -7.62 -17.12 0.52
CA ARG A 61 -6.61 -17.20 -0.55
C ARG A 61 -7.18 -16.85 -1.92
N ARG A 62 -8.49 -17.04 -2.13
CA ARG A 62 -9.15 -16.82 -3.44
C ARG A 62 -9.07 -15.37 -3.88
N LYS A 63 -8.98 -14.44 -2.94
CA LYS A 63 -8.86 -13.01 -3.24
C LYS A 63 -7.47 -12.61 -3.77
N ARG A 64 -6.42 -13.39 -3.49
CA ARG A 64 -5.02 -13.02 -3.78
C ARG A 64 -4.81 -12.69 -5.26
N PRO A 65 -5.10 -13.59 -6.23
CA PRO A 65 -4.97 -13.26 -7.64
C PRO A 65 -5.92 -12.15 -8.09
N ILE A 66 -7.14 -12.09 -7.53
CA ILE A 66 -8.13 -11.07 -7.88
C ILE A 66 -7.63 -9.66 -7.50
N MET A 67 -7.09 -9.52 -6.29
CA MET A 67 -6.49 -8.27 -5.83
C MET A 67 -5.26 -7.89 -6.66
N GLY A 68 -4.44 -8.88 -7.07
CA GLY A 68 -3.36 -8.68 -8.02
C GLY A 68 -3.83 -8.06 -9.34
N SER A 69 -4.82 -8.68 -9.98
CA SER A 69 -5.41 -8.18 -11.23
C SER A 69 -5.95 -6.75 -11.08
N ILE A 70 -6.69 -6.48 -10.01
CA ILE A 70 -7.27 -5.16 -9.73
C ILE A 70 -6.18 -4.10 -9.55
N ALA A 71 -5.15 -4.40 -8.76
CA ALA A 71 -4.03 -3.48 -8.55
C ALA A 71 -3.37 -3.12 -9.88
N GLN A 72 -3.11 -4.11 -10.72
CA GLN A 72 -2.44 -3.89 -12.01
C GLN A 72 -3.31 -3.15 -13.04
N GLU A 73 -4.63 -3.33 -12.99
CA GLU A 73 -5.56 -2.67 -13.91
C GLU A 73 -5.80 -1.21 -13.53
N LEU A 74 -5.87 -0.90 -12.23
CA LEU A 74 -6.32 0.40 -11.73
C LEU A 74 -5.19 1.32 -11.27
N SER A 75 -3.95 0.85 -11.25
CA SER A 75 -2.75 1.64 -10.96
C SER A 75 -1.78 1.61 -12.14
N ASP A 76 -0.89 2.59 -12.21
CA ASP A 76 0.19 2.61 -13.20
C ASP A 76 1.36 1.72 -12.77
N ILE A 77 1.60 1.62 -11.46
CA ILE A 77 2.64 0.79 -10.86
C ILE A 77 2.06 0.06 -9.65
N ALA A 78 2.13 -1.27 -9.67
CA ALA A 78 1.74 -2.11 -8.56
C ALA A 78 2.97 -2.81 -7.96
N ILE A 79 3.15 -2.67 -6.64
CA ILE A 79 4.20 -3.31 -5.86
C ILE A 79 3.52 -4.26 -4.86
N VAL A 80 3.78 -5.56 -5.02
CA VAL A 80 3.26 -6.57 -4.11
C VAL A 80 4.27 -6.80 -2.98
N THR A 81 3.79 -6.75 -1.75
CA THR A 81 4.61 -6.88 -0.54
C THR A 81 3.93 -7.69 0.56
N SER A 82 4.66 -8.00 1.63
CA SER A 82 4.11 -8.65 2.81
C SER A 82 3.11 -7.73 3.53
N ASP A 83 2.06 -8.34 4.06
CA ASP A 83 1.08 -7.72 4.96
C ASP A 83 1.18 -8.43 6.31
N ASN A 84 0.15 -9.13 6.78
CA ASN A 84 0.20 -10.00 7.95
C ASN A 84 0.32 -11.47 7.51
N PRO A 85 1.53 -12.01 7.23
CA PRO A 85 1.70 -13.37 6.73
C PRO A 85 1.27 -14.46 7.70
N ARG A 86 1.24 -14.18 9.02
CA ARG A 86 0.87 -15.16 10.05
C ARG A 86 1.70 -16.44 9.89
N SER A 87 1.08 -17.62 9.85
CA SER A 87 1.81 -18.89 9.75
C SER A 87 2.27 -19.24 8.33
N GLU A 88 1.80 -18.51 7.31
CA GLU A 88 2.19 -18.75 5.92
C GLU A 88 3.54 -18.09 5.59
N ASP A 89 4.28 -18.69 4.65
CA ASP A 89 5.47 -18.08 4.07
C ASP A 89 5.07 -16.83 3.24
N PRO A 90 5.64 -15.64 3.53
CA PRO A 90 5.35 -14.43 2.78
C PRO A 90 5.61 -14.56 1.28
N ALA A 91 6.68 -15.24 0.88
CA ALA A 91 7.01 -15.39 -0.55
C ALA A 91 5.94 -16.22 -1.28
N SER A 92 5.40 -17.25 -0.64
CA SER A 92 4.29 -18.04 -1.16
C SER A 92 3.01 -17.22 -1.34
N ILE A 93 2.67 -16.32 -0.39
CA ILE A 93 1.53 -15.41 -0.54
C ILE A 93 1.72 -14.48 -1.73
N LEU A 94 2.91 -13.88 -1.87
CA LEU A 94 3.25 -13.00 -2.99
C LEU A 94 3.13 -13.72 -4.33
N ALA A 95 3.64 -14.96 -4.41
CA ALA A 95 3.54 -15.81 -5.59
C ALA A 95 2.08 -16.05 -6.01
N GLU A 96 1.16 -16.24 -5.06
CA GLU A 96 -0.27 -16.38 -5.35
C GLU A 96 -0.91 -15.09 -5.85
N ILE A 97 -0.55 -13.93 -5.28
CA ILE A 97 -1.07 -12.63 -5.73
C ILE A 97 -0.68 -12.38 -7.19
N VAL A 98 0.60 -12.58 -7.53
CA VAL A 98 1.09 -12.28 -8.88
C VAL A 98 0.56 -13.23 -9.96
N THR A 99 -0.04 -14.38 -9.60
CA THR A 99 -0.72 -15.24 -10.59
C THR A 99 -1.90 -14.54 -11.29
N GLY A 100 -2.48 -13.51 -10.68
CA GLY A 100 -3.50 -12.66 -11.30
C GLY A 100 -2.93 -11.46 -12.06
N MET A 101 -1.60 -11.37 -12.22
CA MET A 101 -0.92 -10.22 -12.78
C MET A 101 -0.08 -10.64 -14.01
N ARG A 102 0.26 -9.67 -14.86
CA ARG A 102 1.22 -9.87 -15.96
C ARG A 102 2.59 -10.25 -15.39
N PRO A 103 3.40 -11.01 -16.16
CA PRO A 103 4.79 -11.31 -15.81
C PRO A 103 5.59 -10.03 -15.47
N GLU A 104 6.65 -10.19 -14.67
CA GLU A 104 7.58 -9.10 -14.27
C GLU A 104 6.98 -8.04 -13.32
N THR A 105 5.86 -8.34 -12.66
CA THR A 105 5.34 -7.49 -11.58
C THR A 105 6.36 -7.34 -10.45
N ALA A 106 6.57 -6.11 -9.98
CA ALA A 106 7.46 -5.81 -8.88
C ALA A 106 6.98 -6.46 -7.57
N THR A 107 7.84 -7.27 -6.97
CA THR A 107 7.62 -7.88 -5.66
C THR A 107 8.74 -7.47 -4.72
N VAL A 108 8.39 -7.02 -3.53
CA VAL A 108 9.33 -6.66 -2.46
C VAL A 108 8.79 -7.23 -1.17
N ILE A 109 9.38 -8.31 -0.66
CA ILE A 109 8.83 -9.02 0.52
C ILE A 109 8.77 -8.12 1.74
N ASP A 110 9.82 -7.36 2.01
CA ASP A 110 9.87 -6.45 3.16
C ASP A 110 8.98 -5.21 2.92
N ARG A 111 7.94 -5.06 3.76
CA ARG A 111 6.92 -4.02 3.60
C ARG A 111 7.49 -2.60 3.71
N ARG A 112 8.45 -2.40 4.61
CA ARG A 112 9.14 -1.11 4.78
C ARG A 112 9.94 -0.74 3.54
N GLN A 113 10.68 -1.70 2.98
CA GLN A 113 11.42 -1.50 1.72
C GLN A 113 10.46 -1.26 0.54
N ALA A 114 9.31 -1.94 0.49
CA ALA A 114 8.30 -1.71 -0.55
C ALA A 114 7.74 -0.28 -0.49
N ILE A 115 7.42 0.21 0.71
CA ILE A 115 6.96 1.59 0.93
C ILE A 115 8.03 2.60 0.50
N ARG A 116 9.28 2.41 0.95
CA ARG A 116 10.42 3.26 0.54
C ARG A 116 10.63 3.26 -0.96
N HIS A 117 10.54 2.09 -1.59
CA HIS A 117 10.69 1.96 -3.03
C HIS A 117 9.59 2.74 -3.77
N ALA A 118 8.33 2.59 -3.37
CA ALA A 118 7.21 3.32 -3.98
C ALA A 118 7.35 4.84 -3.85
N ILE A 119 7.75 5.33 -2.68
CA ILE A 119 7.97 6.76 -2.44
C ILE A 119 9.15 7.28 -3.27
N GLY A 120 10.24 6.51 -3.38
CA GLY A 120 11.38 6.88 -4.22
C GLY A 120 11.09 6.89 -5.72
N LEU A 121 10.06 6.18 -6.18
CA LEU A 121 9.59 6.20 -7.57
C LEU A 121 8.70 7.42 -7.88
N ALA A 122 8.09 8.03 -6.88
CA ALA A 122 7.06 9.06 -7.06
C ALA A 122 7.63 10.34 -7.67
N GLN A 123 6.88 10.91 -8.61
CA GLN A 123 7.17 12.16 -9.29
C GLN A 123 6.11 13.22 -8.96
N PRO A 124 6.38 14.52 -9.20
CA PRO A 124 5.37 15.55 -9.01
C PRO A 124 4.07 15.24 -9.76
N GLY A 125 2.94 15.33 -9.06
CA GLY A 125 1.60 15.00 -9.55
C GLY A 125 1.16 13.56 -9.31
N ASP A 126 2.06 12.67 -8.87
CA ASP A 126 1.71 11.27 -8.57
C ASP A 126 0.92 11.12 -7.25
N ALA A 127 0.36 9.93 -7.06
CA ALA A 127 -0.13 9.46 -5.78
C ALA A 127 0.44 8.07 -5.46
N VAL A 128 0.90 7.88 -4.23
CA VAL A 128 1.30 6.59 -3.66
C VAL A 128 0.21 6.12 -2.71
N VAL A 129 -0.33 4.93 -2.92
CA VAL A 129 -1.37 4.31 -2.10
C VAL A 129 -0.82 3.09 -1.39
N ILE A 130 -0.82 3.12 -0.06
CA ILE A 130 -0.41 2.00 0.79
C ILE A 130 -1.67 1.36 1.36
N ALA A 131 -1.99 0.16 0.88
CA ALA A 131 -3.23 -0.53 1.20
C ALA A 131 -3.01 -1.78 2.07
N GLY A 132 -4.04 -2.12 2.85
CA GLY A 132 -4.18 -3.37 3.58
C GLY A 132 -4.29 -3.19 5.09
N LYS A 133 -3.38 -2.43 5.69
CA LYS A 133 -3.27 -2.31 7.16
C LYS A 133 -4.00 -1.10 7.75
N GLY A 134 -4.15 -0.02 6.99
CA GLY A 134 -4.86 1.18 7.44
C GLY A 134 -4.31 1.73 8.77
N HIS A 135 -5.08 1.57 9.84
CA HIS A 135 -4.73 2.06 11.18
C HIS A 135 -4.01 1.01 12.05
N GLU A 136 -3.84 -0.23 11.56
CA GLU A 136 -3.10 -1.27 12.28
C GLU A 136 -1.61 -0.91 12.36
N ASP A 137 -1.07 -0.93 13.57
CA ASP A 137 0.30 -0.54 13.95
C ASP A 137 1.21 -1.75 14.24
N TYR A 138 0.86 -2.93 13.73
CA TYR A 138 1.61 -4.16 13.94
C TYR A 138 1.72 -5.02 12.68
N GLN A 139 2.73 -5.87 12.59
CA GLN A 139 2.84 -6.91 11.57
C GLN A 139 3.00 -8.30 12.20
N ILE A 140 2.15 -9.24 11.80
CA ILE A 140 2.09 -10.60 12.38
C ILE A 140 2.82 -11.61 11.51
N PHE A 141 3.82 -12.29 12.08
CA PHE A 141 4.56 -13.42 11.52
C PHE A 141 4.27 -14.70 12.32
N ALA A 142 4.83 -15.83 11.87
CA ALA A 142 4.55 -17.13 12.46
C ALA A 142 5.01 -17.24 13.92
N ASP A 143 6.12 -16.60 14.25
CA ASP A 143 6.80 -16.69 15.54
C ASP A 143 6.71 -15.42 16.39
N ARG A 144 6.28 -14.29 15.79
CA ARG A 144 6.29 -12.98 16.45
C ARG A 144 5.32 -11.99 15.84
N THR A 145 4.98 -10.97 16.63
CA THR A 145 4.35 -9.73 16.17
C THR A 145 5.33 -8.59 16.41
N ILE A 146 5.51 -7.73 15.42
CA ILE A 146 6.37 -6.53 15.52
C ILE A 146 5.51 -5.27 15.44
N HIS A 147 6.01 -4.16 15.98
CA HIS A 147 5.48 -2.83 15.70
C HIS A 147 5.73 -2.48 14.23
N PHE A 148 4.67 -2.08 13.53
CA PHE A 148 4.72 -1.68 12.13
C PHE A 148 3.47 -0.86 11.76
N ASP A 149 3.62 0.44 11.62
CA ASP A 149 2.55 1.34 11.18
C ASP A 149 2.89 1.92 9.79
N ASP A 150 2.05 1.64 8.78
CA ASP A 150 2.25 2.15 7.42
C ASP A 150 2.40 3.68 7.34
N ARG A 151 1.76 4.41 8.26
CA ARG A 151 1.81 5.87 8.30
C ARG A 151 3.14 6.35 8.84
N GLU A 152 3.67 5.69 9.87
CA GLU A 152 5.00 5.99 10.41
C GLU A 152 6.08 5.66 9.38
N GLU A 153 5.97 4.49 8.74
CA GLU A 153 6.93 4.04 7.73
C GLU A 153 6.90 4.94 6.48
N ALA A 154 5.73 5.41 6.06
CA ALA A 154 5.61 6.37 4.97
C ALA A 154 6.22 7.74 5.32
N ARG A 155 5.97 8.26 6.53
CA ARG A 155 6.58 9.52 7.00
C ARG A 155 8.11 9.38 7.11
N ALA A 156 8.59 8.27 7.66
CA ALA A 156 10.02 7.99 7.74
C ALA A 156 10.65 7.93 6.34
N ALA A 157 10.02 7.24 5.38
CA ALA A 157 10.50 7.18 4.00
C ALA A 157 10.54 8.55 3.30
N LEU A 158 9.54 9.41 3.54
CA LEU A 158 9.54 10.78 3.04
C LEU A 158 10.66 11.62 3.67
N ALA A 159 10.89 11.49 4.98
CA ALA A 159 11.95 12.21 5.69
C ALA A 159 13.35 11.75 5.26
N ASP A 160 13.57 10.44 5.15
CA ASP A 160 14.81 9.83 4.67
C ASP A 160 15.18 10.31 3.25
N ALA A 161 14.17 10.57 2.41
CA ALA A 161 14.33 11.10 1.05
C ALA A 161 14.51 12.64 1.00
N GLY A 162 14.46 13.33 2.14
CA GLY A 162 14.54 14.79 2.22
C GLY A 162 13.31 15.51 1.66
N LEU A 163 12.17 14.82 1.55
CA LEU A 163 10.92 15.34 0.98
C LEU A 163 10.04 16.05 2.02
N ILE A 164 10.23 15.70 3.29
CA ILE A 164 9.63 16.38 4.44
C ILE A 164 10.69 16.57 5.54
N HIS A 165 10.43 17.48 6.47
CA HIS A 165 11.23 17.61 7.68
C HIS A 165 10.75 16.60 8.73
N ALA A 166 11.70 15.97 9.43
CA ALA A 166 11.44 15.04 10.54
C ALA A 166 10.87 15.76 11.77
#